data_AF-A0A161KEM0-F1
#
_entry.id   AF-A0A161KEM0-F1
#
_cell.length_a   1.000
_cell.length_b   1.000
_cell.length_c   1.000
_cell.angle_alpha   90.00
_cell.angle_beta   90.00
_cell.angle_gamma   90.00
#
_symmetry.space_group_name_H-M   'P 1'
#
loop_
_entity.id
_entity.type
_entity.pdbx_description
1 polymer ?
#
loop_
_entity_poly.entity_id
_entity_poly.type
_entity_poly.pdbx_seq_one_letter_code
_entity_poly.pdbx_strand_id
1 'polypeptide(L)'
;MLVQNGGPRLDLLNGDAIGSSGGQSRHEFEAQAGYTNNGLGFRFSGNYRTGTEVNGGTPGAPQSLNFSGLGTLDLRLFADFGQRLDLVKKHPWLRGTRLTIGVTNIFDGKQRVTDANGVTPVSYQPDYLDPLGRSVRISLRKLFF
;
A
#
# COMPACT_ATOMS: atom_id res chain seq x y z
N MET A 1 20.52 -4.65 -10.51
CA MET A 1 20.54 -5.62 -11.63
C MET A 1 21.27 -4.94 -12.79
N LEU A 2 22.33 -5.53 -13.34
CA LEU A 2 23.10 -4.94 -14.46
C LEU A 2 22.28 -5.03 -15.76
N VAL A 3 22.04 -3.90 -16.42
CA VAL A 3 21.30 -3.85 -17.70
C VAL A 3 22.21 -4.09 -18.90
N GLN A 4 23.54 -4.07 -18.74
CA GLN A 4 24.50 -4.44 -19.80
C GLN A 4 25.88 -4.79 -19.23
N ASN A 5 26.58 -5.76 -19.82
CA ASN A 5 27.94 -6.11 -19.43
C ASN A 5 28.92 -5.01 -19.92
N GLY A 6 29.40 -4.16 -18.99
CA GLY A 6 30.34 -3.07 -19.28
C GLY A 6 29.76 -1.64 -19.38
N GLY A 7 28.45 -1.45 -19.13
CA GLY A 7 27.83 -0.12 -19.08
C GLY A 7 27.89 0.53 -17.68
N PRO A 8 27.59 1.85 -17.55
CA PRO A 8 27.56 2.53 -16.25
C PRO A 8 26.67 1.78 -15.27
N ARG A 9 27.19 1.52 -14.06
CA ARG A 9 26.41 0.88 -13.00
C ARG A 9 25.21 1.76 -12.68
N LEU A 10 24.01 1.28 -12.97
CA LEU A 10 22.78 1.94 -12.51
C LEU A 10 22.77 1.95 -10.99
N ASP A 11 22.81 3.14 -10.43
CA ASP A 11 22.79 3.34 -8.99
C ASP A 11 21.38 3.76 -8.58
N LEU A 12 20.56 2.75 -8.30
CA LEU A 12 19.17 2.93 -7.92
C LEU A 12 19.00 3.68 -6.59
N LEU A 13 20.09 3.86 -5.83
CA LEU A 13 20.16 4.62 -4.58
C LEU A 13 20.66 6.07 -4.78
N ASN A 14 21.13 6.42 -5.97
CA ASN A 14 21.64 7.75 -6.36
C ASN A 14 20.92 8.31 -7.61
N GLY A 15 19.63 8.02 -7.76
CA GLY A 15 18.76 8.74 -8.69
C GLY A 15 18.40 8.04 -9.99
N ASP A 16 18.88 6.81 -10.22
CA ASP A 16 18.38 5.97 -11.32
C ASP A 16 17.06 5.29 -10.94
N ALA A 17 16.04 5.39 -11.80
CA ALA A 17 14.73 4.78 -11.61
C ALA A 17 14.41 3.79 -12.75
N ILE A 18 13.94 2.59 -12.40
CA ILE A 18 13.49 1.56 -13.37
C ILE A 18 11.96 1.67 -13.62
N GLY A 19 11.27 2.67 -13.06
CA GLY A 19 9.82 2.83 -13.22
C GLY A 19 9.27 4.22 -12.88
N SER A 20 8.00 4.43 -13.23
CA SER A 20 7.24 5.68 -13.02
C SER A 20 6.96 6.02 -11.54
N SER A 21 7.30 5.15 -10.60
CA SER A 21 6.98 5.31 -9.17
C SER A 21 8.12 5.90 -8.33
N GLY A 22 9.18 6.42 -8.96
CA GLY A 22 10.35 6.98 -8.28
C GLY A 22 11.57 6.07 -8.31
N GLY A 23 12.61 6.45 -7.56
CA GLY A 23 13.84 5.69 -7.37
C GLY A 23 13.70 4.58 -6.32
N GLN A 24 14.77 3.86 -6.00
CA GLN A 24 14.72 2.85 -4.94
C GLN A 24 14.86 3.52 -3.56
N SER A 25 13.82 3.40 -2.72
CA SER A 25 13.87 3.88 -1.33
C SER A 25 15.01 3.23 -0.56
N ARG A 26 15.82 4.04 0.14
CA ARG A 26 16.90 3.56 1.02
C ARG A 26 16.38 2.74 2.20
N HIS A 27 15.22 3.13 2.74
CA HIS A 27 14.62 2.44 3.87
C HIS A 27 13.15 2.14 3.60
N GLU A 28 12.79 0.89 3.81
CA GLU A 28 11.43 0.37 3.76
C GLU A 28 11.15 -0.40 5.04
N PHE A 29 10.00 -0.10 5.65
CA PHE A 29 9.54 -0.73 6.87
C PHE A 29 8.15 -1.30 6.64
N GLU A 30 7.99 -2.59 6.94
CA GLU A 30 6.71 -3.27 6.94
C GLU A 30 6.43 -3.78 8.35
N ALA A 31 5.24 -3.50 8.84
CA ALA A 31 4.78 -3.94 10.14
C ALA A 31 3.41 -4.60 9.99
N GLN A 32 3.24 -5.77 10.59
CA GLN A 32 1.97 -6.48 10.61
C GLN A 32 1.68 -7.01 12.00
N ALA A 33 0.45 -6.85 12.45
CA ALA A 33 -0.01 -7.52 13.66
C ALA A 33 -1.49 -7.88 13.56
N GLY A 34 -1.91 -8.81 14.40
CA GLY A 34 -3.29 -9.23 14.44
C GLY A 34 -3.56 -10.09 15.65
N TYR A 35 -4.84 -10.18 15.98
CA TYR A 35 -5.35 -11.00 17.06
C TYR A 35 -6.59 -11.73 16.58
N THR A 36 -6.73 -12.99 16.98
CA THR A 36 -7.88 -13.83 16.65
C THR A 36 -8.28 -14.66 17.85
N ASN A 37 -9.58 -14.73 18.11
CA ASN A 37 -10.16 -15.51 19.19
C ASN A 37 -11.59 -15.93 18.82
N ASN A 38 -11.88 -17.24 18.89
CA ASN A 38 -13.18 -17.83 18.66
C ASN A 38 -13.91 -17.27 17.43
N GLY A 39 -13.23 -17.29 16.27
CA GLY A 39 -13.74 -16.81 14.99
C GLY A 39 -13.76 -15.29 14.80
N LEU A 40 -13.57 -14.48 15.85
CA LEU A 40 -13.42 -13.03 15.71
C LEU A 40 -11.94 -12.66 15.66
N GLY A 41 -11.60 -11.68 14.86
CA GLY A 41 -10.26 -11.13 14.90
C GLY A 41 -10.11 -9.84 14.13
N PHE A 42 -8.92 -9.27 14.30
CA PHE A 42 -8.47 -8.14 13.51
C PHE A 42 -7.03 -8.37 13.06
N ARG A 43 -6.67 -7.72 11.96
CA ARG A 43 -5.31 -7.64 11.44
C ARG A 43 -5.09 -6.23 10.95
N PHE A 44 -3.92 -5.68 11.23
CA PHE A 44 -3.46 -4.46 10.58
C PHE A 44 -2.11 -4.70 9.91
N SER A 45 -1.84 -3.92 8.86
CA SER A 45 -0.58 -3.89 8.15
C SER A 45 -0.21 -2.45 7.83
N GLY A 46 0.97 -2.04 8.26
CA GLY A 46 1.54 -0.72 7.98
C GLY A 46 2.76 -0.86 7.09
N ASN A 47 2.86 0.02 6.10
CA ASN A 47 4.02 0.12 5.22
C ASN A 47 4.55 1.54 5.27
N TYR A 48 5.87 1.70 5.33
CA TYR A 48 6.51 3.00 5.25
C TYR A 48 7.74 2.94 4.36
N ARG A 49 7.86 3.90 3.44
CA ARG A 49 9.01 4.07 2.56
C ARG A 49 9.53 5.49 2.68
N THR A 50 10.84 5.63 2.77
CA THR A 50 11.47 6.95 2.75
C THR A 50 11.41 7.56 1.36
N GLY A 51 11.40 8.89 1.31
CA GLY A 51 11.42 9.63 0.05
C GLY A 51 12.65 9.32 -0.80
N THR A 52 12.51 9.54 -2.09
CA THR A 52 13.56 9.35 -3.09
C THR A 52 13.66 10.57 -3.98
N GLU A 53 14.85 10.81 -4.52
CA GLU A 53 15.06 11.80 -5.56
C GLU A 53 15.41 11.06 -6.84
N VAL A 54 14.76 11.43 -7.94
CA VAL A 54 15.03 10.89 -9.27
C VAL A 54 15.50 12.04 -10.15
N ASN A 55 16.68 11.90 -10.72
CA ASN A 55 17.18 12.87 -11.68
C ASN A 55 16.58 12.54 -13.05
N GLY A 56 15.48 13.21 -13.40
CA GLY A 56 14.92 13.16 -14.75
C GLY A 56 15.61 14.15 -15.68
N GLY A 57 15.28 14.10 -16.98
CA GLY A 57 15.77 15.05 -17.99
C GLY A 57 17.07 14.63 -18.70
N THR A 58 17.61 15.54 -19.51
CA THR A 58 18.91 15.34 -20.17
C THR A 58 20.01 16.04 -19.37
N PRO A 59 21.30 15.70 -19.54
CA PRO A 59 22.40 16.42 -18.89
C PRO A 59 22.39 17.94 -19.15
N GLY A 60 21.75 18.42 -20.23
CA GLY A 60 21.58 19.83 -20.55
C GLY A 60 20.30 20.49 -20.03
N ALA A 61 19.34 19.70 -19.52
CA ALA A 61 18.09 20.17 -18.94
C ALA A 61 17.60 19.18 -17.86
N PRO A 62 18.26 19.14 -16.69
CA PRO A 62 17.88 18.25 -15.60
C PRO A 62 16.50 18.63 -15.06
N GLN A 63 15.66 17.62 -14.84
CA GLN A 63 14.34 17.71 -14.24
C GLN A 63 14.28 16.74 -13.05
N SER A 64 14.91 17.13 -11.95
CA SER A 64 14.89 16.35 -10.72
C SER A 64 13.49 16.33 -10.12
N LEU A 65 13.02 15.14 -9.77
CA LEU A 65 11.73 14.87 -9.14
C LEU A 65 11.97 14.30 -7.75
N ASN A 66 11.38 14.95 -6.75
CA ASN A 66 11.41 14.58 -5.36
C ASN A 66 10.13 13.82 -5.00
N PHE A 67 10.27 12.55 -4.67
CA PHE A 67 9.21 11.70 -4.15
C PHE A 67 9.24 11.75 -2.62
N SER A 68 8.15 12.20 -2.00
CA SER A 68 8.04 12.24 -0.53
C SER A 68 8.09 10.83 0.09
N GLY A 69 8.40 10.76 1.38
CA GLY A 69 8.12 9.53 2.14
C GLY A 69 6.62 9.23 2.14
N LEU A 70 6.26 7.96 2.16
CA LEU A 70 4.88 7.49 2.14
C LEU A 70 4.67 6.42 3.20
N GLY A 71 3.70 6.65 4.08
CA GLY A 71 3.21 5.67 5.04
C GLY A 71 1.77 5.31 4.77
N THR A 72 1.45 4.02 4.70
CA THR A 72 0.08 3.52 4.62
C THR A 72 -0.22 2.58 5.77
N LEU A 73 -1.48 2.54 6.19
CA LEU A 73 -1.96 1.62 7.22
C LEU A 73 -3.29 1.03 6.78
N ASP A 74 -3.37 -0.28 6.78
CA ASP A 74 -4.58 -1.04 6.47
C ASP A 74 -5.06 -1.77 7.71
N LEU A 75 -6.38 -1.85 7.88
CA LEU A 75 -7.05 -2.57 8.95
C LEU A 75 -8.07 -3.54 8.37
N ARG A 76 -8.14 -4.75 8.92
CA ARG A 76 -9.12 -5.77 8.56
C ARG A 76 -9.70 -6.40 9.82
N LEU A 77 -11.01 -6.28 9.97
CA LEU A 77 -11.82 -6.96 10.96
C LEU A 77 -12.48 -8.17 10.30
N PHE A 78 -12.56 -9.30 11.00
CA PHE A 78 -13.28 -10.46 10.50
C PHE A 78 -14.04 -11.19 11.62
N ALA A 79 -15.16 -11.78 11.23
CA ALA A 79 -16.00 -12.60 12.07
C ALA A 79 -16.39 -13.88 11.32
N ASP A 80 -15.86 -15.00 11.76
CA ASP A 80 -16.25 -16.34 11.35
C ASP A 80 -17.28 -16.89 12.34
N PHE A 81 -18.54 -16.83 11.95
CA PHE A 81 -19.64 -17.26 12.82
C PHE A 81 -19.70 -18.78 12.97
N GLY A 82 -19.11 -19.54 12.05
CA GLY A 82 -19.08 -21.01 12.11
C GLY A 82 -18.30 -21.54 13.31
N GLN A 83 -17.30 -20.80 13.78
CA GLN A 83 -16.49 -21.17 14.96
C GLN A 83 -17.19 -20.85 16.30
N ARG A 84 -18.34 -20.20 16.27
CA ARG A 84 -19.10 -19.81 17.47
C ARG A 84 -20.32 -20.69 17.64
N LEU A 85 -20.10 -21.84 18.28
CA LEU A 85 -21.13 -22.85 18.54
C LEU A 85 -22.41 -22.26 19.16
N ASP A 86 -22.29 -21.32 20.10
CA ASP A 86 -23.45 -20.70 20.75
C ASP A 86 -24.30 -19.86 19.80
N LEU A 87 -23.66 -19.13 18.87
CA LEU A 87 -24.32 -18.32 17.85
C LEU A 87 -24.93 -19.19 16.76
N VAL A 88 -24.24 -20.25 16.33
CA VAL A 88 -24.79 -21.20 15.36
C VAL A 88 -25.97 -21.97 15.94
N LYS A 89 -25.95 -22.34 17.23
CA LYS A 89 -27.09 -22.99 17.90
C LYS A 89 -28.32 -22.08 17.93
N LYS A 90 -28.16 -20.79 18.25
CA LYS A 90 -29.26 -19.81 18.25
C LYS A 90 -29.72 -19.44 16.84
N HIS A 91 -28.79 -19.38 15.90
CA HIS A 91 -29.01 -18.97 14.51
C HIS A 91 -28.31 -19.95 13.55
N PRO A 92 -28.93 -21.08 13.21
CA PRO A 92 -28.32 -22.12 12.37
C PRO A 92 -27.90 -21.62 10.99
N TRP A 93 -28.58 -20.60 10.48
CA TRP A 93 -28.25 -19.94 9.22
C TRP A 93 -26.88 -19.25 9.24
N LEU A 94 -26.27 -19.00 10.40
CA LEU A 94 -24.91 -18.45 10.49
C LEU A 94 -23.81 -19.49 10.24
N ARG A 95 -24.13 -20.79 10.23
CA ARG A 95 -23.16 -21.85 9.92
C ARG A 95 -22.49 -21.60 8.57
N GLY A 96 -21.17 -21.66 8.51
CA GLY A 96 -20.41 -21.42 7.28
C GLY A 96 -20.43 -19.96 6.80
N THR A 97 -20.86 -19.01 7.64
CA THR A 97 -20.89 -17.58 7.30
C THR A 97 -19.68 -16.87 7.89
N ARG A 98 -19.03 -16.04 7.06
CA ARG A 98 -17.94 -15.16 7.47
C ARG A 98 -18.19 -13.74 6.99
N LEU A 99 -18.11 -12.78 7.88
CA LEU A 99 -18.12 -11.34 7.59
C LEU A 99 -16.70 -10.80 7.69
N THR A 100 -16.30 -9.95 6.77
CA THR A 100 -15.01 -9.23 6.80
C THR A 100 -15.26 -7.77 6.46
N ILE A 101 -14.65 -6.87 7.23
CA ILE A 101 -14.68 -5.42 7.01
C ILE A 101 -13.23 -4.97 6.95
N GLY A 102 -12.82 -4.36 5.84
CA GLY A 102 -11.47 -3.84 5.65
C GLY A 102 -11.50 -2.35 5.38
N VAL A 103 -10.53 -1.63 5.93
CA VAL A 103 -10.21 -0.24 5.58
C VAL A 103 -8.79 -0.24 5.06
N THR A 104 -8.61 0.15 3.81
CA THR A 104 -7.30 0.30 3.17
C THR A 104 -6.91 1.78 3.19
N ASN A 105 -5.64 2.04 3.46
CA ASN A 105 -5.06 3.38 3.56
C ASN A 105 -5.86 4.29 4.51
N ILE A 106 -5.93 3.93 5.79
CA ILE A 106 -6.74 4.62 6.81
C ILE A 106 -6.47 6.13 6.86
N PHE A 107 -5.22 6.53 6.64
CA PHE A 107 -4.77 7.93 6.66
C PHE A 107 -4.89 8.66 5.31
N ASP A 108 -5.34 7.97 4.25
CA ASP A 108 -5.39 8.50 2.89
C ASP A 108 -4.04 9.07 2.42
N GLY A 109 -2.95 8.42 2.84
CA GLY A 109 -1.60 8.81 2.46
C GLY A 109 -1.39 8.52 0.98
N LYS A 110 -1.07 9.55 0.20
CA LYS A 110 -0.75 9.42 -1.23
C LYS A 110 0.65 9.92 -1.52
N GLN A 111 1.27 9.34 -2.54
CA GLN A 111 2.60 9.74 -2.97
C GLN A 111 2.56 11.19 -3.45
N ARG A 112 3.35 12.06 -2.82
CA ARG A 112 3.57 13.42 -3.30
C ARG A 112 4.87 13.45 -4.09
N VAL A 113 4.82 14.06 -5.27
CA VAL A 113 5.97 14.28 -6.13
C VAL A 113 6.08 15.77 -6.40
N THR A 114 7.28 16.32 -6.28
CA THR A 114 7.56 17.74 -6.55
C THR A 114 8.82 17.88 -7.39
N ASP A 115 8.83 18.81 -8.33
CA ASP A 115 10.03 19.17 -9.08
C ASP A 115 11.02 20.00 -8.22
N ALA A 116 12.11 20.45 -8.84
CA ALA A 116 13.10 21.33 -8.19
C ALA A 116 12.53 22.69 -7.72
N ASN A 117 11.40 23.13 -8.27
CA ASN A 117 10.71 24.37 -7.86
C ASN A 117 9.62 24.11 -6.79
N GLY A 118 9.46 22.87 -6.32
CA GLY A 118 8.44 22.48 -5.37
C GLY A 118 7.04 22.31 -5.98
N VAL A 119 6.91 22.34 -7.31
CA VAL A 119 5.65 22.19 -8.03
C VAL A 119 5.41 20.72 -8.34
N THR A 120 4.19 20.23 -8.10
CA THR A 120 3.81 18.87 -8.50
C THR A 120 3.46 18.85 -9.99
N PRO A 121 4.21 18.12 -10.84
CA PRO A 121 3.88 18.02 -12.25
C PRO A 121 2.52 17.34 -12.45
N VAL A 122 1.81 17.70 -13.53
CA VAL A 122 0.44 17.21 -13.80
C VAL A 122 0.37 15.68 -13.86
N SER A 123 1.38 15.02 -14.43
CA SER A 123 1.46 13.56 -14.51
C SER A 123 1.62 12.85 -13.16
N TYR A 124 2.03 13.57 -12.13
CA TYR A 124 2.28 13.04 -10.78
C TYR A 124 1.33 13.60 -9.73
N GLN A 125 0.17 14.12 -10.15
CA GLN A 125 -0.85 14.50 -9.17
C GLN A 125 -1.28 13.25 -8.39
N PRO A 126 -1.48 13.37 -7.07
CA PRO A 126 -1.76 12.23 -6.20
C PRO A 126 -2.92 11.34 -6.68
N ASP A 127 -3.97 11.93 -7.25
CA ASP A 127 -5.16 11.20 -7.72
C ASP A 127 -4.96 10.48 -9.06
N TYR A 128 -3.95 10.86 -9.86
CA TYR A 128 -3.54 10.07 -11.02
C TYR A 128 -2.71 8.85 -10.61
N LEU A 129 -1.98 8.94 -9.50
CA LEU A 129 -1.15 7.84 -8.98
C LEU A 129 -1.97 6.86 -8.14
N ASP A 130 -2.84 7.36 -7.27
CA ASP A 130 -3.74 6.58 -6.43
C ASP A 130 -5.15 7.20 -6.44
N PRO A 131 -6.00 6.81 -7.43
CA PRO A 131 -7.35 7.37 -7.56
C PRO A 131 -8.31 6.87 -6.45
N LEU A 132 -8.00 5.75 -5.82
CA LEU A 132 -8.86 5.18 -4.77
C LEU A 132 -8.56 5.80 -3.41
N GLY A 133 -7.28 5.99 -3.09
CA GLY A 133 -6.85 6.44 -1.76
C GLY A 133 -7.40 5.55 -0.66
N ARG A 134 -8.05 6.17 0.33
CA ARG A 134 -8.76 5.46 1.39
C ARG A 134 -10.01 4.75 0.88
N SER A 135 -10.06 3.44 1.07
CA SER A 135 -11.23 2.63 0.68
C SER A 135 -11.73 1.72 1.80
N VAL A 136 -13.04 1.48 1.82
CA VAL A 136 -13.69 0.56 2.76
C VAL A 136 -14.31 -0.59 1.99
N ARG A 137 -14.03 -1.82 2.40
CA ARG A 137 -14.56 -3.05 1.80
C ARG A 137 -15.30 -3.87 2.83
N ILE A 138 -16.54 -4.20 2.52
CA ILE A 138 -17.35 -5.14 3.28
C ILE A 138 -17.52 -6.40 2.44
N SER A 139 -17.31 -7.57 3.03
CA SER A 139 -17.41 -8.84 2.34
C SER A 139 -18.11 -9.87 3.23
N LEU A 140 -19.19 -10.44 2.70
CA LEU A 140 -19.90 -11.55 3.31
C LEU A 140 -19.64 -12.81 2.48
N ARG A 141 -19.18 -13.87 3.12
CA ARG A 141 -18.99 -15.19 2.51
C ARG A 141 -19.90 -16.20 3.19
N LYS A 142 -20.62 -16.99 2.40
CA LYS A 142 -21.48 -18.07 2.87
C LYS A 142 -21.10 -19.37 2.17
N LEU A 143 -20.84 -20.42 2.95
CA LEU A 143 -20.68 -21.78 2.46
C LEU A 143 -22.01 -22.53 2.60
N PHE A 144 -22.40 -23.21 1.54
CA PHE A 144 -23.58 -24.07 1.47
C PHE A 144 -23.12 -25.53 1.49
N PHE A 145 -23.81 -26.36 2.27
CA PHE A 145 -23.53 -27.78 2.47
C PHE A 145 -24.83 -28.55 2.32
#